data_AF-A0A2P4SEA4-F1
#
_entry.id   AF-A0A2P4SEA4-F1
#
_cell.length_a   1.000
_cell.length_b   1.000
_cell.length_c   1.000
_cell.angle_alpha   90.00
_cell.angle_beta   90.00
_cell.angle_gamma   90.00
#
_symmetry.space_group_name_H-M   'P 1'
#
loop_
_entity.id
_entity.type
_entity.pdbx_description
1 polymer ?
#
loop_
_entity_poly.entity_id
_entity_poly.type
_entity_poly.pdbx_seq_one_letter_code
_entity_poly.pdbx_strand_id
1 'polypeptide(L)'
;YDYMGADKYVVTTKIVRLFSYVNSVSAFSWVGEVLQWDGKGPAPKYPHATTLEVFSVAVAQLLGLSLGMNYDDPGSCGCAGAACIMRSSAVHSAGTKAFSNCSIRDFEHFLTSGEGQCLLNRPSANVSYKAPVCGNKVVELGEACDCGSAEFKKKGTLCRTSFEDECELKEYCNGTSGACAPNLWVMDGHPCKQNTAFCYRGVCQTADKQCQEIFGKESDMERSGRVRAFAKLCSPACSDLRCGKLICEYPGTVPFTKERAAVVYVRVQNVLCVTLDYMQPRTERDPMLVRDGSVCGDRKVCMEQKCVSAAVLNYSCDIRRKCHDHGVCDSKGNCHCDVGWKPPDCQEKVQSRGGSSESGEPWNKSSLKTWRVVTLCLSVPVLIGLIFVVIKREELRQCLSTEQPQEEE
;
A
#
# COMPACT_ATOMS: atom_id res chain seq x y z
N TYR A 1 39.96 -9.33 -4.62
CA TYR A 1 39.85 -8.51 -5.83
C TYR A 1 38.60 -7.66 -5.71
N ASP A 2 38.82 -6.34 -5.78
CA ASP A 2 37.88 -5.26 -5.50
C ASP A 2 36.51 -5.40 -6.18
N TYR A 3 35.43 -5.40 -5.40
CA TYR A 3 34.06 -5.25 -5.93
C TYR A 3 33.20 -4.27 -5.12
N MET A 4 33.85 -3.29 -4.49
CA MET A 4 33.18 -2.07 -4.01
C MET A 4 33.94 -0.88 -4.61
N GLY A 5 33.69 -0.59 -5.88
CA GLY A 5 34.23 0.59 -6.59
C GLY A 5 33.65 1.93 -6.12
N ALA A 6 33.17 2.01 -4.89
CA ALA A 6 32.75 3.25 -4.25
C ALA A 6 33.69 3.50 -3.08
N ASP A 7 34.38 4.64 -3.11
CA ASP A 7 35.28 5.08 -2.06
C ASP A 7 34.62 4.90 -0.68
N LYS A 8 35.24 4.10 0.18
CA LYS A 8 34.79 3.77 1.55
C LYS A 8 34.43 5.03 2.33
N TYR A 9 35.11 6.14 2.04
CA TYR A 9 34.82 7.45 2.60
C TYR A 9 33.45 8.01 2.19
N VAL A 10 33.06 7.86 0.92
CA VAL A 10 31.80 8.40 0.37
C VAL A 10 30.59 7.66 0.94
N VAL A 11 30.68 6.33 1.06
CA VAL A 11 29.62 5.51 1.66
C VAL A 11 29.43 5.85 3.13
N THR A 12 30.55 5.97 3.86
CA THR A 12 30.53 6.33 5.29
C THR A 12 29.96 7.74 5.49
N THR A 13 30.34 8.71 4.66
CA THR A 13 29.87 10.11 4.76
C THR A 13 28.38 10.24 4.44
N LYS A 14 27.86 9.48 3.46
CA LYS A 14 26.43 9.48 3.11
C LYS A 14 25.57 8.81 4.18
N ILE A 15 26.05 7.74 4.79
CA ILE A 15 25.35 7.05 5.88
C ILE A 15 25.33 7.92 7.14
N VAL A 16 26.45 8.55 7.51
CA VAL A 16 26.52 9.48 8.64
C VAL A 16 25.58 10.69 8.44
N ARG A 17 25.47 11.21 7.21
CA ARG A 17 24.48 12.26 6.88
C ARG A 17 23.03 11.77 6.99
N LEU A 18 22.75 10.51 6.64
CA LEU A 18 21.42 9.91 6.80
C LEU A 18 21.03 9.85 8.29
N PHE A 19 21.96 9.44 9.15
CA PHE A 19 21.73 9.37 10.60
C PHE A 19 21.67 10.74 11.29
N SER A 20 22.32 11.76 10.72
CA SER A 20 22.15 13.16 11.17
C SER A 20 20.73 13.69 10.97
N TYR A 21 19.90 13.05 10.13
CA TYR A 21 18.58 13.53 9.74
C TYR A 21 17.43 12.90 10.54
N VAL A 22 17.65 11.77 11.23
CA VAL A 22 16.58 10.97 11.90
C VAL A 22 16.46 11.24 13.42
N ASN A 23 17.30 12.12 13.99
CA ASN A 23 17.27 12.67 15.37
C ASN A 23 17.46 11.70 16.56
N SER A 24 18.54 11.91 17.31
CA SER A 24 18.60 12.33 18.74
C SER A 24 20.03 12.07 19.25
N VAL A 25 20.50 12.96 20.12
CA VAL A 25 21.90 13.12 20.59
C VAL A 25 22.56 11.81 21.09
N SER A 26 21.77 10.81 21.45
CA SER A 26 22.19 9.48 21.91
C SER A 26 22.86 8.61 20.83
N ALA A 27 22.45 8.70 19.55
CA ALA A 27 23.08 7.95 18.46
C ALA A 27 24.48 8.50 18.10
N PHE A 28 24.66 9.82 18.26
CA PHE A 28 25.97 10.47 18.10
C PHE A 28 26.95 10.07 19.22
N SER A 29 26.47 9.87 20.46
CA SER A 29 27.31 9.43 21.57
C SER A 29 27.84 8.02 21.36
N TRP A 30 27.01 7.08 20.89
CA TRP A 30 27.42 5.69 20.65
C TRP A 30 28.29 5.51 19.40
N VAL A 31 28.00 6.20 18.29
CA VAL A 31 28.88 6.20 17.11
C VAL A 31 30.20 6.91 17.41
N GLY A 32 30.18 7.92 18.29
CA GLY A 32 31.37 8.59 18.81
C GLY A 32 32.22 7.71 19.73
N GLU A 33 31.60 6.97 20.66
CA GLU A 33 32.29 6.02 21.56
C GLU A 33 32.88 4.81 20.82
N VAL A 34 32.24 4.35 19.74
CA VAL A 34 32.79 3.29 18.88
C VAL A 34 34.01 3.79 18.07
N LEU A 35 34.16 5.12 17.90
CA LEU A 35 35.20 5.70 17.05
C LEU A 35 36.32 6.47 17.79
N GLN A 36 36.23 6.76 19.09
CA GLN A 36 37.33 7.45 19.79
C GLN A 36 37.49 7.07 21.28
N TRP A 37 38.68 6.57 21.59
CA TRP A 37 39.16 6.17 22.90
C TRP A 37 39.61 7.38 23.75
N ASP A 38 39.54 7.21 25.07
CA ASP A 38 39.85 8.19 26.12
C ASP A 38 41.23 8.86 25.95
N GLY A 39 41.25 10.19 26.04
CA GLY A 39 42.45 11.00 25.92
C GLY A 39 43.35 10.84 27.14
N LYS A 40 44.46 10.10 27.00
CA LYS A 40 45.73 10.28 27.73
C LYS A 40 46.80 9.32 27.19
N GLY A 41 47.57 9.76 26.20
CA GLY A 41 48.77 9.05 25.73
C GLY A 41 49.36 9.63 24.43
N PRO A 42 50.70 9.72 24.28
CA PRO A 42 51.31 10.28 23.08
C PRO A 42 51.50 9.19 22.02
N ALA A 43 50.56 9.10 21.08
CA ALA A 43 50.69 8.62 19.69
C ALA A 43 49.33 8.06 19.23
N PRO A 44 48.80 8.47 18.06
CA PRO A 44 47.63 7.84 17.49
C PRO A 44 48.03 6.44 16.96
N LYS A 45 47.83 5.41 17.77
CA LYS A 45 47.69 4.05 17.26
C LYS A 45 46.27 3.92 16.72
N TYR A 46 46.12 3.99 15.39
CA TYR A 46 44.85 3.65 14.73
C TYR A 46 44.43 2.24 15.17
N PRO A 47 43.24 2.05 15.79
CA PRO A 47 42.76 0.72 16.06
C PRO A 47 42.46 0.01 14.74
N HIS A 48 42.74 -1.29 14.75
CA HIS A 48 42.63 -2.22 13.63
C HIS A 48 41.34 -2.03 12.81
N ALA A 49 41.49 -2.19 11.49
CA ALA A 49 40.41 -2.16 10.52
C ALA A 49 39.16 -2.91 11.01
N THR A 50 38.06 -2.18 11.25
CA THR A 50 36.73 -2.76 11.46
C THR A 50 36.40 -3.66 10.29
N THR A 51 36.12 -4.95 10.55
CA THR A 51 35.73 -5.88 9.50
C THR A 51 34.35 -5.49 8.95
N LEU A 52 34.10 -5.83 7.68
CA LEU A 52 32.79 -5.57 7.06
C LEU A 52 31.66 -6.24 7.85
N GLU A 53 31.92 -7.40 8.47
CA GLU A 53 30.98 -8.12 9.32
C GLU A 53 30.56 -7.29 10.54
N VAL A 54 31.53 -6.79 11.32
CA VAL A 54 31.31 -5.94 12.50
C VAL A 54 30.50 -4.69 12.11
N PHE A 55 30.87 -4.04 11.01
CA PHE A 55 30.18 -2.86 10.51
C PHE A 55 28.74 -3.17 10.08
N SER A 56 28.52 -4.28 9.36
CA SER A 56 27.19 -4.68 8.88
C SER A 56 26.23 -5.00 10.04
N VAL A 57 26.72 -5.64 11.09
CA VAL A 57 25.91 -5.95 12.29
C VAL A 57 25.55 -4.67 13.04
N ALA A 58 26.51 -3.74 13.20
CA ALA A 58 26.24 -2.46 13.85
C ALA A 58 25.20 -1.62 13.10
N VAL A 59 25.30 -1.54 11.77
CA VAL A 59 24.30 -0.84 10.94
C VAL A 59 22.93 -1.53 11.04
N ALA A 60 22.89 -2.86 10.99
CA ALA A 60 21.64 -3.62 11.11
C ALA A 60 20.97 -3.41 12.48
N GLN A 61 21.75 -3.31 13.57
CA GLN A 61 21.24 -3.00 14.90
C GLN A 61 20.64 -1.59 14.98
N LEU A 62 21.35 -0.60 14.44
CA LEU A 62 20.89 0.80 14.44
C LEU A 62 19.60 0.98 13.61
N LEU A 63 19.53 0.31 12.46
CA LEU A 63 18.32 0.27 11.64
C LEU A 63 17.19 -0.47 12.36
N GLY A 64 17.48 -1.60 13.00
CA GLY A 64 16.51 -2.34 13.81
C GLY A 64 15.87 -1.47 14.90
N LEU A 65 16.68 -0.72 15.66
CA LEU A 65 16.19 0.25 16.65
C LEU A 65 15.32 1.34 16.02
N SER A 66 15.72 1.86 14.86
CA SER A 66 14.95 2.88 14.12
C SER A 66 13.63 2.33 13.56
N LEU A 67 13.51 1.01 13.45
CA LEU A 67 12.33 0.27 12.99
C LEU A 67 11.55 -0.36 14.14
N GLY A 68 11.76 0.11 15.37
CA GLY A 68 10.99 -0.30 16.55
C GLY A 68 11.42 -1.61 17.20
N MET A 69 12.52 -2.24 16.79
CA MET A 69 13.06 -3.44 17.44
C MET A 69 13.88 -3.08 18.68
N ASN A 70 13.79 -3.86 19.75
CA ASN A 70 14.66 -3.72 20.93
C ASN A 70 15.85 -4.69 20.92
N TYR A 71 16.79 -4.51 21.86
CA TYR A 71 17.86 -5.49 22.07
C TYR A 71 17.29 -6.81 22.61
N ASP A 72 17.78 -7.94 22.07
CA ASP A 72 17.32 -9.28 22.43
C ASP A 72 17.88 -9.72 23.79
N ASP A 73 16.98 -10.15 24.67
CA ASP A 73 17.33 -10.77 25.94
C ASP A 73 17.73 -12.26 25.74
N PRO A 74 18.90 -12.69 26.26
CA PRO A 74 19.46 -14.04 26.13
C PRO A 74 18.54 -15.23 26.44
N GLY A 75 17.57 -15.04 27.34
CA GLY A 75 16.76 -16.13 27.92
C GLY A 75 15.30 -16.14 27.48
N SER A 76 14.84 -15.10 26.79
CA SER A 76 13.42 -14.95 26.40
C SER A 76 13.22 -14.98 24.88
N CYS A 77 14.27 -14.71 24.11
CA CYS A 77 14.19 -14.60 22.65
C CYS A 77 14.89 -15.77 21.96
N GLY A 78 14.17 -16.43 21.05
CA GLY A 78 14.65 -17.56 20.26
C GLY A 78 15.42 -17.09 19.03
N CYS A 79 16.57 -17.72 18.76
CA CYS A 79 17.47 -17.36 17.65
C CYS A 79 17.68 -18.53 16.69
N ALA A 80 17.39 -18.33 15.41
CA ALA A 80 17.59 -19.35 14.36
C ALA A 80 19.02 -19.39 13.79
N GLY A 81 19.82 -18.35 14.05
CA GLY A 81 21.22 -18.23 13.61
C GLY A 81 22.22 -18.54 14.71
N ALA A 82 23.52 -18.46 14.37
CA ALA A 82 24.62 -18.62 15.33
C ALA A 82 24.66 -17.48 16.37
N ALA A 83 24.17 -16.29 16.00
CA ALA A 83 23.86 -15.22 16.92
C ALA A 83 22.73 -14.35 16.37
N CYS A 84 22.05 -13.63 17.26
CA CYS A 84 20.95 -12.76 16.87
C CYS A 84 21.43 -11.33 16.66
N ILE A 85 21.00 -10.69 15.57
CA ILE A 85 21.45 -9.35 15.16
C ILE A 85 21.19 -8.34 16.27
N MET A 86 20.00 -8.35 16.88
CA MET A 86 19.63 -7.42 17.94
C MET A 86 20.22 -7.80 19.30
N ARG A 87 21.18 -8.71 19.39
CA ARG A 87 21.91 -8.97 20.64
C ARG A 87 23.13 -8.04 20.73
N SER A 88 23.38 -7.42 21.89
CA SER A 88 24.52 -6.50 22.05
C SER A 88 25.88 -7.16 21.76
N SER A 89 26.01 -8.47 21.99
CA SER A 89 27.22 -9.25 21.70
C SER A 89 27.36 -9.70 20.24
N ALA A 90 26.38 -9.46 19.38
CA ALA A 90 26.35 -9.95 18.00
C ALA A 90 27.56 -9.47 17.19
N VAL A 91 28.01 -8.24 17.47
CA VAL A 91 29.16 -7.58 16.84
C VAL A 91 30.46 -8.36 17.02
N HIS A 92 30.59 -9.13 18.11
CA HIS A 92 31.79 -9.91 18.44
C HIS A 92 31.65 -11.40 18.11
N SER A 93 30.54 -11.81 17.49
CA SER A 93 30.23 -13.21 17.27
C SER A 93 30.45 -13.60 15.81
N ALA A 94 31.03 -14.78 15.55
CA ALA A 94 31.21 -15.31 14.20
C ALA A 94 29.99 -16.14 13.73
N GLY A 95 29.86 -16.37 12.42
CA GLY A 95 28.80 -17.21 11.83
C GLY A 95 27.51 -16.47 11.47
N THR A 96 26.56 -17.19 10.84
CA THR A 96 25.33 -16.62 10.27
C THR A 96 24.47 -15.94 11.34
N LYS A 97 24.13 -14.67 11.10
CA LYS A 97 23.29 -13.86 11.98
C LYS A 97 21.85 -13.84 11.48
N ALA A 98 20.91 -13.87 12.40
CA ALA A 98 19.47 -13.76 12.09
C ALA A 98 18.80 -12.79 13.07
N PHE A 99 17.64 -12.28 12.72
CA PHE A 99 16.78 -11.61 13.71
C PHE A 99 16.13 -12.67 14.61
N SER A 100 15.91 -12.31 15.88
CA SER A 100 15.21 -13.20 16.82
C SER A 100 13.70 -13.18 16.56
N ASN A 101 12.97 -14.11 17.18
CA ASN A 101 11.51 -14.05 17.20
C ASN A 101 10.95 -12.78 17.89
N CYS A 102 11.67 -12.23 18.88
CA CYS A 102 11.31 -10.98 19.53
C CYS A 102 11.47 -9.79 18.58
N SER A 103 12.60 -9.70 17.89
CA SER A 103 12.84 -8.59 16.95
C SER A 103 11.82 -8.60 15.80
N ILE A 104 11.43 -9.77 15.31
CA ILE A 104 10.39 -9.91 14.28
C ILE A 104 9.03 -9.39 14.80
N ARG A 105 8.63 -9.80 16.01
CA ARG A 105 7.37 -9.35 16.63
C ARG A 105 7.36 -7.84 16.90
N ASP A 106 8.48 -7.29 17.37
CA ASP A 106 8.63 -5.85 17.61
C ASP A 106 8.48 -5.06 16.30
N PHE A 107 9.07 -5.55 15.22
CA PHE A 107 8.92 -4.96 13.89
C PHE A 107 7.49 -5.07 13.34
N GLU A 108 6.82 -6.20 13.54
CA GLU A 108 5.40 -6.35 13.17
C GLU A 108 4.52 -5.36 13.94
N HIS A 109 4.80 -5.14 15.22
CA HIS A 109 4.11 -4.14 16.03
C HIS A 109 4.37 -2.72 15.51
N PHE A 110 5.60 -2.41 15.13
CA PHE A 110 5.97 -1.12 14.51
C PHE A 110 5.29 -0.88 13.15
N LEU A 111 5.10 -1.92 12.34
CA LEU A 111 4.37 -1.79 11.08
C LEU A 111 2.86 -1.59 11.30
N THR A 112 2.30 -2.27 12.29
CA THR A 112 0.87 -2.17 12.62
C THR A 112 0.49 -0.92 13.40
N SER A 113 1.45 -0.24 14.05
CA SER A 113 1.26 1.08 14.68
C SER A 113 1.11 2.22 13.67
N GLY A 114 1.35 1.97 12.37
CA GLY A 114 1.25 2.99 11.31
C GLY A 114 2.49 3.89 11.19
N GLU A 115 3.52 3.69 12.01
CA GLU A 115 4.77 4.47 11.98
C GLU A 115 5.66 4.12 10.77
N GLY A 116 5.47 2.93 10.18
CA GLY A 116 6.22 2.42 9.02
C GLY A 116 5.68 2.79 7.64
N GLN A 117 4.69 3.69 7.52
CA GLN A 117 4.03 3.98 6.23
C GLN A 117 5.00 4.42 5.12
N CYS A 118 6.09 5.11 5.46
CA CYS A 118 7.09 5.56 4.49
C CYS A 118 7.94 4.41 3.90
N LEU A 119 8.02 3.26 4.60
CA LEU A 119 8.77 2.08 4.16
C LEU A 119 8.04 1.29 3.07
N LEU A 120 6.75 1.56 2.88
CA LEU A 120 5.94 0.94 1.82
C LEU A 120 6.25 1.53 0.44
N ASN A 121 6.95 2.67 0.40
CA ASN A 121 7.45 3.25 -0.84
C ASN A 121 8.72 2.50 -1.28
N ARG A 122 8.58 1.65 -2.29
CA ARG A 122 9.71 0.94 -2.91
C ARG A 122 10.59 1.94 -3.69
N PRO A 123 11.85 2.20 -3.27
CA PRO A 123 12.73 3.04 -4.07
C PRO A 123 13.10 2.32 -5.37
N SER A 124 13.12 3.06 -6.49
CA SER A 124 13.65 2.56 -7.76
C SER A 124 15.16 2.38 -7.61
N ALA A 125 15.61 1.14 -7.39
CA ALA A 125 17.02 0.84 -7.25
C ALA A 125 17.70 0.91 -8.62
N ASN A 126 18.59 1.90 -8.80
CA ASN A 126 19.50 1.96 -9.92
C ASN A 126 20.79 1.22 -9.49
N VAL A 127 20.88 -0.08 -9.75
CA VAL A 127 22.07 -0.88 -9.37
C VAL A 127 22.54 -1.73 -10.55
N SER A 128 23.78 -1.45 -10.97
CA SER A 128 24.40 -1.83 -12.24
C SER A 128 25.39 -3.00 -12.12
N TYR A 129 25.02 -4.13 -11.50
CA TYR A 129 25.98 -5.25 -11.33
C TYR A 129 25.42 -6.67 -11.53
N LYS A 130 24.21 -6.82 -12.11
CA LYS A 130 23.65 -8.11 -12.51
C LYS A 130 22.71 -7.92 -13.71
N ALA A 131 22.62 -8.92 -14.59
CA ALA A 131 21.60 -8.91 -15.64
C ALA A 131 20.21 -9.03 -14.97
N PRO A 132 19.23 -8.18 -15.32
CA PRO A 132 17.87 -8.22 -14.75
C PRO A 132 17.19 -9.58 -14.94
N VAL A 133 16.52 -10.09 -13.91
CA VAL A 133 15.78 -11.35 -13.91
C VAL A 133 14.37 -11.13 -13.35
N CYS A 134 13.42 -10.89 -14.26
CA CYS A 134 12.02 -10.72 -13.91
C CYS A 134 11.44 -11.99 -13.25
N GLY A 135 10.83 -11.82 -12.07
CA GLY A 135 10.24 -12.88 -11.27
C GLY A 135 11.08 -13.29 -10.06
N ASN A 136 12.10 -12.53 -9.69
CA ASN A 136 12.91 -12.78 -8.49
C ASN A 136 12.50 -11.89 -7.29
N LYS A 137 11.44 -11.08 -7.46
CA LYS A 137 10.92 -10.07 -6.50
C LYS A 137 11.82 -8.85 -6.30
N VAL A 138 12.83 -8.64 -7.14
CA VAL A 138 13.77 -7.50 -7.10
C VAL A 138 13.61 -6.67 -8.37
N VAL A 139 13.23 -5.40 -8.23
CA VAL A 139 13.15 -4.47 -9.36
C VAL A 139 14.56 -4.13 -9.81
N GLU A 140 14.93 -4.65 -10.96
CA GLU A 140 16.23 -4.47 -11.60
C GLU A 140 16.14 -3.44 -12.75
N LEU A 141 17.29 -3.04 -13.31
CA LEU A 141 17.35 -1.98 -14.32
C LEU A 141 16.59 -2.36 -15.60
N GLY A 142 15.57 -1.57 -15.97
CA GLY A 142 14.70 -1.84 -17.12
C GLY A 142 13.37 -2.51 -16.76
N GLU A 143 13.20 -2.92 -15.50
CA GLU A 143 11.94 -3.44 -14.99
C GLU A 143 11.14 -2.34 -14.28
N ALA A 144 9.84 -2.24 -14.56
CA ALA A 144 8.95 -1.33 -13.84
C ALA A 144 8.54 -1.89 -12.45
N CYS A 145 8.59 -3.21 -12.30
CA CYS A 145 8.10 -3.96 -11.14
C CYS A 145 8.59 -5.42 -11.22
N ASP A 146 8.86 -6.03 -10.07
CA ASP A 146 9.06 -7.49 -9.96
C ASP A 146 8.27 -8.01 -8.75
N CYS A 147 7.25 -8.83 -9.03
CA CYS A 147 6.31 -9.41 -8.07
C CYS A 147 6.55 -10.91 -7.81
N GLY A 148 7.62 -11.49 -8.38
CA GLY A 148 8.00 -12.89 -8.22
C GLY A 148 7.46 -13.85 -9.29
N SER A 149 6.32 -13.57 -9.93
CA SER A 149 5.90 -14.31 -11.13
C SER A 149 6.12 -13.44 -12.36
N ALA A 150 6.76 -13.97 -13.40
CA ALA A 150 6.91 -13.28 -14.69
C ALA A 150 5.55 -13.04 -15.41
N GLU A 151 4.45 -13.61 -14.90
CA GLU A 151 3.12 -13.44 -15.46
C GLU A 151 2.39 -12.24 -14.85
N PHE A 152 1.85 -11.37 -15.71
CA PHE A 152 0.93 -10.32 -15.28
C PHE A 152 -0.39 -10.92 -14.79
N LYS A 153 -0.94 -10.34 -13.72
CA LYS A 153 -2.29 -10.67 -13.27
C LYS A 153 -3.28 -10.41 -14.40
N LYS A 154 -4.26 -11.30 -14.58
CA LYS A 154 -5.30 -11.13 -15.60
C LYS A 154 -5.94 -9.74 -15.49
N LYS A 155 -6.20 -9.11 -16.64
CA LYS A 155 -6.94 -7.85 -16.71
C LYS A 155 -8.26 -7.96 -15.95
N GLY A 156 -8.65 -6.93 -15.20
CA GLY A 156 -9.85 -6.95 -14.35
C GLY A 156 -9.66 -7.64 -12.99
N THR A 157 -8.44 -8.06 -12.64
CA THR A 157 -8.12 -8.50 -11.28
C THR A 157 -8.04 -7.29 -10.36
N LEU A 158 -8.78 -7.29 -9.24
CA LEU A 158 -8.73 -6.21 -8.26
C LEU A 158 -7.30 -6.11 -7.70
N CYS A 159 -6.69 -4.94 -7.80
CA CYS A 159 -5.33 -4.68 -7.28
C CYS A 159 -5.28 -3.62 -6.20
N ARG A 160 -6.30 -2.75 -6.10
CA ARG A 160 -6.46 -1.83 -4.98
C ARG A 160 -7.90 -1.89 -4.47
N THR A 161 -8.03 -2.21 -3.19
CA THR A 161 -9.31 -2.30 -2.49
C THR A 161 -9.70 -0.94 -1.93
N SER A 162 -10.98 -0.59 -2.02
CA SER A 162 -11.59 0.50 -1.25
C SER A 162 -12.16 -0.10 0.03
N PHE A 163 -11.43 -0.09 1.13
CA PHE A 163 -12.00 -0.48 2.40
C PHE A 163 -12.44 0.80 3.12
N GLU A 164 -13.76 0.99 3.17
CA GLU A 164 -14.49 1.90 4.07
C GLU A 164 -14.86 3.32 3.60
N ASP A 165 -14.37 3.85 2.48
CA ASP A 165 -14.78 5.20 2.02
C ASP A 165 -15.41 5.18 0.60
N GLU A 166 -16.60 5.76 0.47
CA GLU A 166 -17.31 5.93 -0.81
C GLU A 166 -16.58 6.90 -1.77
N CYS A 167 -15.60 7.65 -1.27
CA CYS A 167 -14.74 8.54 -2.06
C CYS A 167 -13.46 7.86 -2.59
N GLU A 168 -13.21 6.60 -2.26
CA GLU A 168 -12.11 5.81 -2.82
C GLU A 168 -12.56 5.00 -4.04
N LEU A 169 -11.72 4.97 -5.08
CA LEU A 169 -11.98 4.20 -6.28
C LEU A 169 -11.32 2.83 -6.21
N LYS A 170 -12.04 1.81 -6.69
CA LYS A 170 -11.49 0.47 -6.89
C LYS A 170 -10.69 0.43 -8.17
N GLU A 171 -9.47 -0.08 -8.10
CA GLU A 171 -8.61 -0.22 -9.27
C GLU A 171 -8.32 -1.68 -9.60
N TYR A 172 -8.27 -1.94 -10.90
CA TYR A 172 -8.10 -3.27 -11.45
C TYR A 172 -6.84 -3.33 -12.32
N CYS A 173 -6.20 -4.50 -12.36
CA CYS A 173 -5.06 -4.75 -13.22
C CYS A 173 -5.46 -4.57 -14.70
N ASN A 174 -4.59 -3.96 -15.50
CA ASN A 174 -4.75 -3.87 -16.95
C ASN A 174 -4.26 -5.14 -17.69
N GLY A 175 -3.55 -6.04 -17.00
CA GLY A 175 -3.02 -7.29 -17.58
C GLY A 175 -1.76 -7.13 -18.42
N THR A 176 -1.21 -5.92 -18.53
CA THR A 176 -0.03 -5.61 -19.34
C THR A 176 1.11 -4.98 -18.53
N SER A 177 0.88 -4.72 -17.24
CA SER A 177 1.84 -4.16 -16.29
C SER A 177 1.76 -4.92 -14.97
N GLY A 178 2.88 -5.02 -14.26
CA GLY A 178 2.91 -5.53 -12.88
C GLY A 178 2.65 -4.45 -11.83
N ALA A 179 2.54 -3.18 -12.24
CA ALA A 179 2.01 -2.10 -11.40
C ALA A 179 0.47 -2.04 -11.55
N CYS A 180 -0.23 -1.77 -10.45
CA CYS A 180 -1.66 -1.44 -10.47
C CYS A 180 -1.89 -0.09 -11.16
N ALA A 181 -3.10 0.15 -11.66
CA ALA A 181 -3.48 1.45 -12.22
C ALA A 181 -3.20 2.59 -11.22
N PRO A 182 -2.94 3.82 -11.71
CA PRO A 182 -2.68 4.98 -10.85
C PRO A 182 -3.71 5.10 -9.73
N ASN A 183 -3.27 5.52 -8.54
CA ASN A 183 -4.18 5.71 -7.41
C ASN A 183 -4.98 7.00 -7.59
N LEU A 184 -6.17 6.87 -8.17
CA LEU A 184 -7.14 7.95 -8.32
C LEU A 184 -8.21 7.81 -7.25
N TRP A 185 -8.88 8.91 -6.97
CA TRP A 185 -9.98 8.99 -6.02
C TRP A 185 -11.16 9.73 -6.64
N VAL A 186 -12.33 9.65 -6.01
CA VAL A 186 -13.50 10.38 -6.46
C VAL A 186 -13.23 11.88 -6.39
N MET A 187 -13.57 12.61 -7.47
CA MET A 187 -13.29 14.02 -7.62
C MET A 187 -13.67 14.83 -6.38
N ASP A 188 -12.76 15.71 -5.95
CA ASP A 188 -12.99 16.58 -4.81
C ASP A 188 -14.26 17.43 -5.00
N GLY A 189 -15.09 17.48 -3.96
CA GLY A 189 -16.40 18.14 -3.97
C GLY A 189 -17.56 17.28 -4.48
N HIS A 190 -17.32 16.03 -4.89
CA HIS A 190 -18.40 15.06 -5.07
C HIS A 190 -19.16 14.87 -3.74
N PRO A 191 -20.50 14.93 -3.72
CA PRO A 191 -21.27 14.77 -2.50
C PRO A 191 -21.21 13.33 -1.97
N CYS A 192 -21.06 13.19 -0.66
CA CYS A 192 -20.97 11.92 0.05
C CYS A 192 -21.85 11.99 1.32
N LYS A 193 -22.04 10.86 2.02
CA LYS A 193 -22.88 10.71 3.22
C LYS A 193 -24.28 11.27 2.98
N GLN A 194 -24.98 10.72 1.99
CA GLN A 194 -26.34 11.16 1.60
C GLN A 194 -26.43 12.68 1.32
N ASN A 195 -25.44 13.24 0.62
CA ASN A 195 -25.31 14.67 0.30
C ASN A 195 -25.10 15.61 1.49
N THR A 196 -24.67 15.09 2.64
CA THR A 196 -24.36 15.92 3.83
C THR A 196 -22.88 16.25 3.98
N ALA A 197 -22.03 15.60 3.20
CA ALA A 197 -20.58 15.78 3.18
C ALA A 197 -20.02 15.81 1.75
N PHE A 198 -18.72 16.05 1.62
CA PHE A 198 -18.02 16.07 0.34
C PHE A 198 -16.77 15.19 0.37
N CYS A 199 -16.48 14.54 -0.75
CA CYS A 199 -15.21 13.89 -0.99
C CYS A 199 -14.10 14.93 -1.08
N TYR A 200 -12.99 14.69 -0.38
CA TYR A 200 -11.79 15.49 -0.53
C TYR A 200 -10.56 14.64 -0.25
N ARG A 201 -9.68 14.53 -1.26
CA ARG A 201 -8.49 13.66 -1.25
C ARG A 201 -8.81 12.18 -0.96
N GLY A 202 -9.91 11.71 -1.55
CA GLY A 202 -10.36 10.33 -1.47
C GLY A 202 -11.03 9.93 -0.17
N VAL A 203 -11.32 10.88 0.72
CA VAL A 203 -12.03 10.64 1.96
C VAL A 203 -13.31 11.48 2.01
N CYS A 204 -14.42 10.89 2.44
CA CYS A 204 -15.63 11.63 2.79
C CYS A 204 -15.40 12.39 4.11
N GLN A 205 -14.93 13.63 3.99
CA GLN A 205 -14.42 14.40 5.13
C GLN A 205 -15.56 14.79 6.08
N THR A 206 -15.51 14.28 7.31
CA THR A 206 -16.38 14.69 8.40
C THR A 206 -15.62 14.75 9.72
N ALA A 207 -16.00 15.67 10.60
CA ALA A 207 -15.45 15.75 11.95
C ALA A 207 -15.70 14.43 12.72
N ASP A 208 -16.87 13.81 12.53
CA ASP A 208 -17.22 12.52 13.13
C ASP A 208 -16.24 11.41 12.74
N LYS A 209 -15.91 11.32 11.43
CA LYS A 209 -14.96 10.34 10.94
C LYS A 209 -13.57 10.57 11.51
N GLN A 210 -13.12 11.83 11.58
CA GLN A 210 -11.85 12.18 12.21
C GLN A 210 -11.82 11.80 13.71
N CYS A 211 -12.92 12.01 14.44
CA CYS A 211 -13.03 11.57 15.83
C CYS A 211 -12.92 10.04 15.97
N GLN A 212 -13.61 9.28 15.11
CA GLN A 212 -13.56 7.82 15.11
C GLN A 212 -12.15 7.28 14.78
N GLU A 213 -11.42 7.94 13.90
CA GLU A 213 -10.03 7.56 13.57
C GLU A 213 -9.07 7.80 14.75
N ILE A 214 -9.25 8.89 15.51
CA ILE A 214 -8.36 9.24 16.64
C ILE A 214 -8.69 8.43 17.89
N PHE A 215 -9.98 8.32 18.25
CA PHE A 215 -10.41 7.71 19.51
C PHE A 215 -10.88 6.26 19.36
N GLY A 216 -11.06 5.78 18.13
CA GLY A 216 -11.55 4.43 17.80
C GLY A 216 -13.08 4.33 17.69
N LYS A 217 -13.55 3.36 16.89
CA LYS A 217 -14.95 2.91 16.88
C LYS A 217 -15.14 1.85 17.98
N GLU A 218 -15.70 2.20 19.13
CA GLU A 218 -16.30 1.17 20.00
C GLU A 218 -17.73 0.87 19.52
N SER A 219 -18.13 -0.39 19.60
CA SER A 219 -19.42 -0.93 19.10
C SER A 219 -20.69 -0.30 19.71
N ASP A 220 -20.56 0.64 20.66
CA ASP A 220 -21.66 1.44 21.24
C ASP A 220 -21.78 2.87 20.65
N MET A 221 -20.88 3.27 19.75
CA MET A 221 -20.77 4.65 19.25
C MET A 221 -21.79 4.99 18.14
N GLU A 222 -22.67 4.06 17.75
CA GLU A 222 -23.84 4.35 16.88
C GLU A 222 -25.05 4.87 17.66
N ARG A 223 -25.09 4.71 18.99
CA ARG A 223 -26.29 4.96 19.80
C ARG A 223 -26.31 6.29 20.56
N SER A 224 -25.18 7.01 20.62
CA SER A 224 -25.08 8.36 21.18
C SER A 224 -24.91 9.36 20.04
N GLY A 225 -26.02 9.97 19.63
CA GLY A 225 -26.06 10.87 18.49
C GLY A 225 -25.22 12.13 18.68
N ARG A 226 -24.57 12.54 17.58
CA ARG A 226 -23.99 13.86 17.29
C ARG A 226 -22.64 14.16 17.95
N VAL A 227 -21.57 13.82 17.24
CA VAL A 227 -20.28 14.49 17.41
C VAL A 227 -20.46 15.99 17.11
N ARG A 228 -20.17 16.84 18.09
CA ARG A 228 -20.13 18.29 17.93
C ARG A 228 -18.69 18.76 18.11
N ALA A 229 -18.03 19.07 17.00
CA ALA A 229 -16.79 19.82 17.06
C ALA A 229 -17.05 21.23 17.59
N PHE A 230 -16.35 21.63 18.65
CA PHE A 230 -16.37 22.99 19.19
C PHE A 230 -14.95 23.55 19.16
N ALA A 231 -14.68 24.60 18.37
CA ALA A 231 -13.41 25.32 18.47
C ALA A 231 -13.44 26.42 19.55
N LYS A 232 -12.24 26.80 19.98
CA LYS A 232 -11.80 27.76 21.02
C LYS A 232 -12.62 29.06 21.15
N LEU A 233 -12.54 29.65 22.36
CA LEU A 233 -13.12 30.92 22.81
C LEU A 233 -12.93 32.08 21.82
N CYS A 234 -14.03 32.76 21.48
CA CYS A 234 -14.17 33.67 20.35
C CYS A 234 -13.83 35.15 20.66
N SER A 235 -13.35 35.89 19.66
CA SER A 235 -13.61 37.33 19.41
C SER A 235 -13.20 37.73 17.97
N PRO A 236 -13.95 38.54 17.17
CA PRO A 236 -15.37 38.88 17.21
C PRO A 236 -16.19 38.28 16.03
N ALA A 237 -15.65 37.39 15.20
CA ALA A 237 -16.39 36.76 14.10
C ALA A 237 -16.36 35.23 14.23
N CYS A 238 -17.33 34.67 14.96
CA CYS A 238 -17.42 33.24 15.27
C CYS A 238 -17.93 32.37 14.09
N SER A 239 -17.68 32.76 12.83
CA SER A 239 -18.11 32.03 11.64
C SER A 239 -17.27 30.78 11.36
N ASP A 240 -16.03 30.73 11.85
CA ASP A 240 -15.06 29.66 11.56
C ASP A 240 -14.94 28.60 12.68
N LEU A 241 -15.82 28.64 13.68
CA LEU A 241 -15.75 27.77 14.88
C LEU A 241 -15.76 26.26 14.57
N ARG A 242 -16.23 25.85 13.40
CA ARG A 242 -16.30 24.43 12.99
C ARG A 242 -15.03 23.94 12.30
N CYS A 243 -14.05 24.80 12.06
CA CYS A 243 -12.79 24.48 11.37
C CYS A 243 -11.54 24.62 12.24
N GLY A 244 -11.72 24.90 13.53
CA GLY A 244 -10.62 25.02 14.49
C GLY A 244 -10.24 23.66 15.10
N LYS A 245 -10.07 23.65 16.43
CA LYS A 245 -9.72 22.43 17.17
C LYS A 245 -10.95 21.51 17.28
N LEU A 246 -10.75 20.25 16.92
CA LEU A 246 -11.68 19.15 16.99
C LEU A 246 -11.88 18.77 18.46
N ILE A 247 -13.15 18.64 18.84
CA ILE A 247 -13.56 18.13 20.15
C ILE A 247 -14.56 17.02 19.87
N CYS A 248 -14.31 15.86 20.47
CA CYS A 248 -15.08 14.64 20.22
C CYS A 248 -15.89 14.29 21.46
N GLU A 249 -17.05 13.65 21.27
CA GLU A 249 -17.74 12.99 22.37
C GLU A 249 -16.98 11.72 22.75
N TYR A 250 -16.76 11.53 24.05
CA TYR A 250 -16.04 10.39 24.58
C TYR A 250 -16.98 9.50 25.40
N PRO A 251 -17.39 8.33 24.85
CA PRO A 251 -18.29 7.41 25.56
C PRO A 251 -17.56 6.54 26.58
N GLY A 252 -16.22 6.45 26.50
CA GLY A 252 -15.41 5.57 27.33
C GLY A 252 -15.47 5.92 28.82
N THR A 253 -15.57 4.89 29.66
CA THR A 253 -15.44 5.01 31.13
C THR A 253 -13.99 4.94 31.60
N VAL A 254 -13.09 4.45 30.73
CA VAL A 254 -11.65 4.41 30.95
C VAL A 254 -10.99 5.65 30.34
N PRO A 255 -10.00 6.26 31.00
CA PRO A 255 -9.24 7.34 30.38
C PRO A 255 -8.54 6.87 29.11
N PHE A 256 -8.62 7.65 28.05
CA PHE A 256 -7.80 7.50 26.85
C PHE A 256 -6.31 7.62 27.22
N THR A 257 -5.55 6.55 27.02
CA THR A 257 -4.13 6.45 27.40
C THR A 257 -3.19 6.13 26.22
N LYS A 258 -3.72 6.03 25.00
CA LYS A 258 -2.98 5.53 23.83
C LYS A 258 -1.99 6.53 23.21
N GLU A 259 -1.91 7.77 23.69
CA GLU A 259 -1.21 8.84 22.98
C GLU A 259 -0.25 9.64 23.88
N ARG A 260 0.89 10.08 23.32
CA ARG A 260 1.84 11.00 23.99
C ARG A 260 1.35 12.45 23.93
N ALA A 261 0.10 12.69 24.31
CA ALA A 261 -0.54 14.01 24.30
C ALA A 261 -1.21 14.29 25.64
N ALA A 262 -1.33 15.57 26.00
CA ALA A 262 -2.18 15.96 27.12
C ALA A 262 -3.65 15.74 26.71
N VAL A 263 -4.36 14.91 27.48
CA VAL A 263 -5.77 14.63 27.23
C VAL A 263 -6.63 15.57 28.05
N VAL A 264 -7.49 16.33 27.39
CA VAL A 264 -8.37 17.31 28.02
C VAL A 264 -9.80 16.80 27.96
N TYR A 265 -10.37 16.54 29.12
CA TYR A 265 -11.77 16.16 29.28
C TYR A 265 -12.60 17.35 29.77
N VAL A 266 -13.74 17.57 29.15
CA VAL A 266 -14.69 18.62 29.55
C VAL A 266 -16.09 18.03 29.57
N ARG A 267 -16.84 18.24 30.65
CA ARG A 267 -18.24 17.80 30.74
C ARG A 267 -19.18 18.96 30.42
N VAL A 268 -20.00 18.82 29.38
CA VAL A 268 -20.96 19.85 28.93
C VAL A 268 -22.35 19.21 28.82
N GLN A 269 -23.33 19.74 29.54
CA GLN A 269 -24.73 19.27 29.49
C GLN A 269 -24.87 17.74 29.58
N ASN A 270 -24.10 17.14 30.49
CA ASN A 270 -24.05 15.69 30.74
C ASN A 270 -23.36 14.82 29.67
N VAL A 271 -22.71 15.43 28.67
CA VAL A 271 -21.84 14.76 27.70
C VAL A 271 -20.37 14.96 28.10
N LEU A 272 -19.58 13.89 28.03
CA LEU A 272 -18.14 13.95 28.21
C LEU A 272 -17.48 14.22 26.86
N CYS A 273 -16.79 15.35 26.74
CA CYS A 273 -16.04 15.72 25.57
C CYS A 273 -14.55 15.53 25.80
N VAL A 274 -13.82 15.12 24.77
CA VAL A 274 -12.38 14.90 24.80
C VAL A 274 -11.69 15.63 23.65
N THR A 275 -10.48 16.13 23.92
CA THR A 275 -9.53 16.60 22.90
C THR A 275 -8.12 16.28 23.34
N LEU A 276 -7.20 16.16 22.38
CA LEU A 276 -5.78 16.01 22.64
C LEU A 276 -5.04 17.33 22.47
N ASP A 277 -3.97 17.52 23.21
CA ASP A 277 -3.00 18.59 23.01
C ASP A 277 -1.61 17.98 22.98
N TYR A 278 -1.04 17.89 21.78
CA TYR A 278 0.24 17.25 21.56
C TYR A 278 1.43 18.10 22.02
N MET A 279 1.20 19.34 22.50
CA MET A 279 2.27 20.25 22.93
C MET A 279 3.42 20.36 21.90
N GLN A 280 3.07 20.23 20.60
CA GLN A 280 4.03 20.17 19.49
C GLN A 280 4.65 21.55 19.20
N PRO A 281 5.87 21.61 18.65
CA PRO A 281 6.43 22.84 18.10
C PRO A 281 5.57 23.37 16.95
N ARG A 282 5.52 24.70 16.77
CA ARG A 282 4.63 25.40 15.81
C ARG A 282 4.74 24.97 14.34
N THR A 283 5.76 24.19 13.98
CA THR A 283 6.04 23.73 12.61
C THR A 283 5.24 22.50 12.20
N GLU A 284 4.72 21.72 13.15
CA GLU A 284 3.85 20.58 12.87
C GLU A 284 2.37 20.98 12.98
N ARG A 285 1.56 20.49 12.04
CA ARG A 285 0.11 20.74 12.02
C ARG A 285 -0.53 19.89 13.13
N ASP A 286 -1.16 20.54 14.10
CA ASP A 286 -1.88 19.87 15.20
C ASP A 286 -2.90 18.85 14.63
N PRO A 287 -2.76 17.54 14.91
CA PRO A 287 -3.67 16.49 14.44
C PRO A 287 -5.12 16.67 14.89
N MET A 288 -5.33 17.42 15.98
CA MET A 288 -6.65 17.78 16.49
C MET A 288 -7.26 18.96 15.75
N LEU A 289 -6.66 19.54 14.71
CA LEU A 289 -7.37 20.50 13.86
C LEU A 289 -8.34 19.78 12.93
N VAL A 290 -9.54 20.34 12.75
CA VAL A 290 -10.51 19.82 11.79
C VAL A 290 -9.86 19.81 10.40
N ARG A 291 -9.90 18.65 9.73
CA ARG A 291 -9.26 18.46 8.42
C ARG A 291 -9.91 19.33 7.35
N ASP A 292 -9.08 19.77 6.41
CA ASP A 292 -9.54 20.46 5.21
C ASP A 292 -10.52 19.56 4.43
N GLY A 293 -11.53 20.16 3.80
CA GLY A 293 -12.66 19.47 3.14
C GLY A 293 -13.82 19.10 4.06
N SER A 294 -13.63 19.12 5.39
CA SER A 294 -14.72 18.81 6.34
C SER A 294 -15.85 19.82 6.27
N VAL A 295 -17.11 19.35 6.33
CA VAL A 295 -18.27 20.26 6.28
C VAL A 295 -18.38 21.11 7.54
N CYS A 296 -18.50 22.42 7.33
CA CYS A 296 -18.66 23.41 8.40
C CYS A 296 -19.99 24.18 8.32
N GLY A 297 -20.77 23.99 7.27
CA GLY A 297 -22.07 24.63 7.10
C GLY A 297 -22.73 24.24 5.78
N ASP A 298 -23.91 24.77 5.50
CA ASP A 298 -24.61 24.51 4.23
C ASP A 298 -23.74 24.94 3.04
N ARG A 299 -23.40 23.97 2.18
CA ARG A 299 -22.47 24.13 1.04
C ARG A 299 -21.15 24.83 1.42
N LYS A 300 -20.63 24.57 2.62
CA LYS A 300 -19.35 25.11 3.11
C LYS A 300 -18.45 24.04 3.68
N VAL A 301 -17.15 24.23 3.49
CA VAL A 301 -16.10 23.31 3.97
C VAL A 301 -14.99 24.07 4.67
N CYS A 302 -14.26 23.35 5.52
CA CYS A 302 -13.05 23.83 6.14
C CYS A 302 -11.91 23.85 5.14
N MET A 303 -11.22 24.97 5.02
CA MET A 303 -9.99 25.11 4.24
C MET A 303 -9.07 26.07 4.98
N GLU A 304 -7.85 25.62 5.31
CA GLU A 304 -6.88 26.43 6.06
C GLU A 304 -7.51 27.01 7.35
N GLN A 305 -8.26 26.16 8.06
CA GLN A 305 -8.93 26.49 9.33
C GLN A 305 -10.02 27.57 9.21
N LYS A 306 -10.48 27.88 7.99
CA LYS A 306 -11.60 28.80 7.72
C LYS A 306 -12.78 28.06 7.13
N CYS A 307 -13.99 28.49 7.46
CA CYS A 307 -15.23 27.95 6.91
C CYS A 307 -15.61 28.69 5.63
N VAL A 308 -15.21 28.15 4.49
CA VAL A 308 -15.37 28.77 3.17
C VAL A 308 -16.41 28.05 2.32
N SER A 309 -16.81 28.65 1.20
CA SER A 309 -17.71 28.00 0.23
C SER A 309 -17.10 26.70 -0.30
N ALA A 310 -17.92 25.65 -0.42
CA ALA A 310 -17.51 24.38 -1.02
C ALA A 310 -17.08 24.52 -2.50
N ALA A 311 -17.38 25.65 -3.14
CA ALA A 311 -16.88 25.98 -4.48
C ALA A 311 -15.34 25.97 -4.58
N VAL A 312 -14.62 26.15 -3.46
CA VAL A 312 -13.15 26.04 -3.42
C VAL A 312 -12.62 24.66 -3.85
N LEU A 313 -13.45 23.62 -3.75
CA LEU A 313 -13.11 22.26 -4.16
C LEU A 313 -13.08 22.09 -5.69
N ASN A 314 -13.52 23.11 -6.46
CA ASN A 314 -13.52 23.11 -7.93
C ASN A 314 -14.19 21.88 -8.57
N TYR A 315 -15.26 21.39 -7.94
CA TYR A 315 -16.06 20.30 -8.48
C TYR A 315 -16.77 20.74 -9.76
N SER A 316 -16.51 20.04 -10.87
CA SER A 316 -17.04 20.38 -12.20
C SER A 316 -17.69 19.20 -12.92
N CYS A 317 -17.82 18.05 -12.26
CA CYS A 317 -18.40 16.85 -12.87
C CYS A 317 -19.92 16.82 -12.73
N ASP A 318 -20.64 16.98 -13.84
CA ASP A 318 -22.07 16.65 -13.92
C ASP A 318 -22.23 15.16 -14.28
N ILE A 319 -22.47 14.34 -13.26
CA ILE A 319 -22.52 12.87 -13.39
C ILE A 319 -23.64 12.43 -14.35
N ARG A 320 -24.79 13.13 -14.33
CA ARG A 320 -25.93 12.78 -15.19
C ARG A 320 -25.58 12.90 -16.66
N ARG A 321 -24.87 13.98 -17.01
CA ARG A 321 -24.53 14.29 -18.39
C ARG A 321 -23.24 13.62 -18.85
N LYS A 322 -22.26 13.46 -17.94
CA LYS A 322 -20.92 12.99 -18.30
C LYS A 322 -20.77 11.47 -18.16
N CYS A 323 -21.34 10.89 -17.11
CA CYS A 323 -21.22 9.47 -16.77
C CYS A 323 -22.58 8.75 -16.79
N HIS A 324 -23.63 9.38 -17.34
CA HIS A 324 -24.98 8.81 -17.48
C HIS A 324 -25.59 8.21 -16.20
N ASP A 325 -25.26 8.75 -15.02
CA ASP A 325 -25.66 8.20 -13.71
C ASP A 325 -25.24 6.72 -13.48
N HIS A 326 -24.17 6.30 -14.14
CA HIS A 326 -23.63 4.93 -14.10
C HIS A 326 -22.15 4.90 -13.72
N GLY A 327 -21.70 5.90 -12.95
CA GLY A 327 -20.35 6.03 -12.46
C GLY A 327 -20.12 7.35 -11.75
N VAL A 328 -18.87 7.61 -11.38
CA VAL A 328 -18.41 8.84 -10.72
C VAL A 328 -17.20 9.40 -11.44
N CYS A 329 -16.95 10.71 -11.34
CA CYS A 329 -15.71 11.28 -11.86
C CYS A 329 -14.54 11.02 -10.90
N ASP A 330 -13.41 10.60 -11.46
CA ASP A 330 -12.13 10.54 -10.76
C ASP A 330 -11.50 11.93 -10.58
N SER A 331 -10.36 12.00 -9.87
CA SER A 331 -9.61 13.22 -9.61
C SER A 331 -9.01 13.89 -10.86
N LYS A 332 -9.02 13.22 -12.01
CA LYS A 332 -8.66 13.77 -13.33
C LYS A 332 -9.90 14.23 -14.12
N GLY A 333 -11.10 13.99 -13.58
CA GLY A 333 -12.37 14.32 -14.21
C GLY A 333 -12.86 13.28 -15.22
N ASN A 334 -12.30 12.07 -15.28
CA ASN A 334 -12.81 10.99 -16.16
C ASN A 334 -13.83 10.13 -15.43
N CYS A 335 -14.73 9.48 -16.15
CA CYS A 335 -15.71 8.58 -15.53
C CYS A 335 -15.06 7.25 -15.12
N HIS A 336 -15.26 6.91 -13.86
CA HIS A 336 -15.06 5.59 -13.30
C HIS A 336 -16.42 4.90 -13.21
N CYS A 337 -16.65 3.89 -14.03
CA CYS A 337 -17.97 3.32 -14.23
C CYS A 337 -18.33 2.25 -13.20
N ASP A 338 -19.62 2.17 -12.88
CA ASP A 338 -20.17 1.13 -12.04
C ASP A 338 -20.09 -0.25 -12.71
N VAL A 339 -20.25 -1.29 -11.89
CA VAL A 339 -20.30 -2.67 -12.36
C VAL A 339 -21.42 -2.82 -13.40
N GLY A 340 -21.08 -3.34 -14.58
CA GLY A 340 -22.03 -3.52 -15.68
C GLY A 340 -22.01 -2.42 -16.73
N TRP A 341 -21.18 -1.39 -16.55
CA TRP A 341 -21.00 -0.29 -17.50
C TRP A 341 -19.54 -0.20 -17.94
N LYS A 342 -19.29 0.34 -19.13
CA LYS A 342 -17.92 0.56 -19.62
C LYS A 342 -17.60 2.05 -19.81
N PRO A 343 -16.35 2.46 -19.54
CA PRO A 343 -15.80 3.74 -19.95
C PRO A 343 -15.88 3.97 -21.47
N PRO A 344 -15.81 5.22 -21.96
CA PRO A 344 -15.41 6.44 -21.24
C PRO A 344 -16.53 7.22 -20.53
N ASP A 345 -17.80 6.97 -20.86
CA ASP A 345 -18.96 7.76 -20.43
C ASP A 345 -20.03 6.95 -19.68
N CYS A 346 -19.78 5.66 -19.45
CA CYS A 346 -20.67 4.73 -18.78
C CYS A 346 -22.06 4.61 -19.44
N GLN A 347 -22.17 4.88 -20.74
CA GLN A 347 -23.44 4.80 -21.46
C GLN A 347 -23.80 3.39 -21.90
N GLU A 348 -22.80 2.54 -22.16
CA GLU A 348 -23.03 1.20 -22.72
C GLU A 348 -22.99 0.14 -21.62
N LYS A 349 -24.07 -0.65 -21.55
CA LYS A 349 -24.19 -1.77 -20.63
C LYS A 349 -23.45 -2.99 -21.18
N VAL A 350 -22.48 -3.47 -20.44
CA VAL A 350 -21.70 -4.66 -20.76
C VAL A 350 -21.60 -5.55 -19.53
N GLN A 351 -21.38 -6.85 -19.69
CA GLN A 351 -20.90 -7.62 -18.55
C GLN A 351 -19.51 -7.09 -18.25
N SER A 352 -19.27 -6.26 -17.23
CA SER A 352 -17.93 -5.77 -16.83
C SER A 352 -17.85 -5.69 -15.32
N ARG A 353 -16.64 -5.56 -14.78
CA ARG A 353 -16.43 -5.19 -13.37
C ARG A 353 -16.50 -3.67 -13.12
N GLY A 354 -16.85 -2.87 -14.13
CA GLY A 354 -16.74 -1.42 -14.09
C GLY A 354 -15.29 -0.94 -14.20
N GLY A 355 -14.98 0.24 -13.66
CA GLY A 355 -13.64 0.82 -13.62
C GLY A 355 -13.42 1.98 -14.58
N SER A 356 -12.18 2.49 -14.61
CA SER A 356 -11.68 3.52 -15.52
C SER A 356 -11.35 2.97 -16.91
N SER A 357 -11.09 3.83 -17.90
CA SER A 357 -10.74 3.41 -19.29
C SER A 357 -9.56 2.45 -19.40
N GLU A 358 -8.63 2.48 -18.45
CA GLU A 358 -7.47 1.56 -18.40
C GLU A 358 -7.80 0.21 -17.73
N SER A 359 -8.83 0.20 -16.88
CA SER A 359 -9.17 -0.89 -15.95
C SER A 359 -10.44 -1.65 -16.36
N GLY A 360 -11.32 -1.02 -17.15
CA GLY A 360 -12.62 -1.55 -17.54
C GLY A 360 -12.54 -2.48 -18.74
N GLU A 361 -12.99 -3.72 -18.58
CA GLU A 361 -13.25 -4.61 -19.71
C GLU A 361 -14.55 -5.41 -19.55
N PRO A 362 -15.20 -5.74 -20.68
CA PRO A 362 -16.25 -6.72 -20.71
C PRO A 362 -15.75 -8.12 -20.34
N TRP A 363 -16.59 -8.95 -19.72
CA TRP A 363 -16.43 -10.39 -19.58
C TRP A 363 -16.40 -10.98 -20.99
N ASN A 364 -15.21 -11.11 -21.56
CA ASN A 364 -15.04 -12.05 -22.65
C ASN A 364 -15.18 -13.45 -22.05
N LYS A 365 -16.36 -14.05 -22.18
CA LYS A 365 -16.43 -15.51 -22.26
C LYS A 365 -15.57 -15.88 -23.45
N SER A 366 -14.34 -16.34 -23.23
CA SER A 366 -13.58 -17.09 -24.21
C SER A 366 -14.26 -18.46 -24.43
N SER A 367 -15.49 -18.43 -24.91
CA SER A 367 -16.32 -19.61 -25.11
C SER A 367 -17.05 -19.48 -26.43
N LEU A 368 -16.31 -19.15 -27.48
CA LEU A 368 -16.77 -19.33 -28.85
C LEU A 368 -15.59 -19.68 -29.75
N LYS A 369 -15.00 -20.87 -29.54
CA LYS A 369 -14.38 -21.72 -30.58
C LYS A 369 -13.63 -22.95 -30.06
N THR A 370 -13.58 -23.25 -28.77
CA THR A 370 -12.95 -24.51 -28.30
C THR A 370 -13.67 -25.74 -28.85
N TRP A 371 -15.01 -25.75 -28.88
CA TRP A 371 -15.77 -26.85 -29.48
C TRP A 371 -15.44 -27.00 -30.99
N ARG A 372 -15.37 -25.89 -31.75
CA ARG A 372 -15.06 -25.96 -33.19
C ARG A 372 -13.67 -26.54 -33.47
N VAL A 373 -12.67 -26.21 -32.66
CA VAL A 373 -11.31 -26.76 -32.79
C VAL A 373 -11.27 -28.23 -32.37
N VAL A 374 -11.94 -28.61 -31.26
CA VAL A 374 -12.01 -30.01 -30.82
C VAL A 374 -12.73 -30.89 -31.84
N THR A 375 -13.81 -30.39 -32.46
CA THR A 375 -14.53 -31.16 -33.50
C THR A 375 -13.64 -31.36 -34.72
N LEU A 376 -12.90 -30.34 -35.15
CA LEU A 376 -11.97 -30.42 -36.27
C LEU A 376 -10.80 -31.37 -35.97
N CYS A 377 -10.23 -31.31 -34.76
CA CYS A 377 -9.13 -32.17 -34.34
C CYS A 377 -9.53 -33.65 -34.19
N LEU A 378 -10.81 -33.94 -33.92
CA LEU A 378 -11.32 -35.32 -33.85
C LEU A 378 -11.81 -35.84 -35.21
N SER A 379 -12.34 -34.97 -36.09
CA SER A 379 -12.85 -35.41 -37.40
C SER A 379 -11.74 -35.75 -38.39
N VAL A 380 -10.61 -35.03 -38.37
CA VAL A 380 -9.51 -35.22 -39.32
C VAL A 380 -8.80 -36.59 -39.14
N PRO A 381 -8.44 -37.04 -37.93
CA PRO A 381 -7.82 -38.36 -37.72
C PRO A 381 -8.77 -39.51 -38.08
N VAL A 382 -10.06 -39.36 -37.82
CA VAL A 382 -11.07 -40.38 -38.17
C VAL A 382 -11.23 -40.50 -39.68
N LEU A 383 -11.26 -39.38 -40.41
CA LEU A 383 -11.27 -39.38 -41.88
C LEU A 383 -10.01 -40.03 -42.46
N ILE A 384 -8.83 -39.70 -41.93
CA ILE A 384 -7.56 -40.31 -42.36
C ILE A 384 -7.56 -41.82 -42.08
N GLY A 385 -8.03 -42.24 -40.89
CA GLY A 385 -8.16 -43.65 -40.52
C GLY A 385 -9.12 -44.42 -41.44
N LEU A 386 -10.26 -43.84 -41.78
CA LEU A 386 -11.23 -44.44 -42.71
C LEU A 386 -10.64 -44.58 -44.13
N ILE A 387 -9.92 -43.58 -44.61
CA ILE A 387 -9.22 -43.65 -45.92
C ILE A 387 -8.17 -44.77 -45.89
N PHE A 388 -7.38 -44.88 -44.81
CA PHE A 388 -6.42 -45.98 -44.65
C PHE A 388 -7.08 -47.36 -44.64
N VAL A 389 -8.23 -47.50 -43.97
CA VAL A 389 -8.99 -48.75 -43.94
C VAL A 389 -9.54 -49.10 -45.32
N VAL A 390 -10.04 -48.12 -46.08
CA VAL A 390 -10.53 -48.35 -47.45
C VAL A 390 -9.40 -48.80 -48.36
N ILE A 391 -8.25 -48.11 -48.34
CA ILE A 391 -7.06 -48.48 -49.13
C ILE A 391 -6.59 -49.89 -48.75
N LYS A 392 -6.46 -50.21 -47.46
CA LYS A 392 -6.07 -51.55 -47.02
C LYS A 392 -7.09 -52.64 -47.37
N ARG A 393 -8.38 -52.31 -47.41
CA ARG A 393 -9.45 -53.24 -47.78
C ARG A 393 -9.52 -53.47 -49.29
N GLU A 394 -9.06 -52.52 -50.09
CA GLU A 394 -8.93 -52.63 -51.54
C GLU A 394 -7.71 -53.48 -51.91
N GLU A 395 -6.58 -53.26 -51.23
CA GLU A 395 -5.37 -54.10 -51.30
C GLU A 395 -5.66 -55.55 -50.87
N LEU A 396 -6.38 -55.77 -49.76
CA LEU A 396 -6.79 -57.12 -49.34
C LEU A 396 -7.74 -57.80 -50.34
N ARG A 397 -8.62 -57.03 -51.00
CA ARG A 397 -9.52 -57.56 -52.03
C ARG A 397 -8.75 -58.00 -53.27
N GLN A 398 -7.72 -57.26 -53.66
CA GLN A 398 -6.84 -57.63 -54.78
C GLN A 398 -6.01 -58.89 -54.46
N CYS A 399 -5.57 -59.09 -53.22
CA CYS A 399 -4.88 -60.33 -52.82
C CYS A 399 -5.81 -61.56 -52.80
N LEU A 400 -7.08 -61.40 -52.43
CA LEU A 400 -8.07 -62.49 -52.39
C LEU A 400 -8.58 -62.91 -53.77
N SER A 401 -8.40 -62.09 -54.81
CA SER A 401 -8.79 -62.42 -56.19
C SER A 401 -7.71 -63.16 -56.99
N THR A 402 -6.50 -63.36 -56.45
CA THR A 402 -5.39 -64.00 -57.18
C THR A 402 -5.23 -65.50 -56.91
N GLU A 403 -6.08 -66.10 -56.08
CA GLU A 403 -6.13 -67.55 -55.87
C GLU A 403 -7.45 -68.12 -56.41
N GLN A 404 -7.54 -68.30 -57.73
CA GLN A 404 -8.36 -69.37 -58.31
C GLN A 404 -7.42 -70.42 -58.93
N PRO A 405 -7.56 -71.72 -58.60
CA PRO A 405 -6.74 -72.78 -59.18
C PRO A 405 -7.14 -73.02 -60.64
N GLN A 406 -6.17 -73.09 -61.55
CA GLN A 406 -6.36 -73.81 -62.82
C GLN A 406 -6.16 -75.30 -62.54
N GLU A 407 -7.27 -76.03 -62.42
CA GLU A 407 -7.34 -77.47 -62.66
C GLU A 407 -7.24 -77.76 -64.17
N GLU A 408 -6.66 -78.93 -64.47
CA GLU A 408 -6.28 -79.51 -65.75
C GLU A 408 -7.45 -79.67 -66.75
N GLU A 409 -7.18 -79.44 -68.05
CA GLU A 409 -7.42 -80.43 -69.11
C GLU A 409 -6.49 -80.19 -70.32
#